data_AF-A0A0N8GD01-F1
#
_entry.id   AF-A0A0N8GD01-F1
#
_cell.length_a   1.000
_cell.length_b   1.000
_cell.length_c   1.000
_cell.angle_alpha   90.00
_cell.angle_beta   90.00
_cell.angle_gamma   90.00
#
_symmetry.space_group_name_H-M   'P 1'
#
loop_
_entity.id
_entity.type
_entity.pdbx_description
1 polymer ?
#
loop_
_entity_poly.entity_id
_entity_poly.type
_entity_poly.pdbx_seq_one_letter_code
_entity_poly.pdbx_strand_id
1 'polypeptide(L)'
;MVTCAGDATSSAATSERSARISARAKRAWGRFKLAAISSFAFVEATGPIYVAKLLRDGLGLARQHARNEPAPRAANELDLDTRLTMAMRILKAMSFTGGFARLVVIAGHGAKVVNNPHASALHCGACGGYSGEVNARLLASLLNDSEVRAGLAARGIVIPADTLFLAALHDTTTDAVTLYTADHPSPGHADDLA
;
A
#
# COMPACT_ATOMS: atom_id res chain seq x y z
N MET A 1 -2.00 -13.20 10.46
CA MET A 1 -0.72 -12.97 9.74
C MET A 1 0.16 -12.11 10.64
N VAL A 2 1.33 -12.61 11.06
CA VAL A 2 2.21 -11.94 12.02
C VAL A 2 3.57 -11.71 11.34
N THR A 3 4.17 -10.54 11.57
CA THR A 3 5.45 -10.11 11.00
C THR A 3 6.44 -9.78 12.13
N CYS A 4 7.73 -10.06 11.97
CA CYS A 4 8.77 -9.78 12.97
C CYS A 4 9.97 -9.01 12.38
N ALA A 5 10.68 -8.25 13.22
CA ALA A 5 11.96 -7.59 12.93
C ALA A 5 13.06 -8.18 13.85
N GLY A 6 14.25 -8.47 13.30
CA GLY A 6 15.32 -9.27 13.94
C GLY A 6 16.13 -8.60 15.06
N ASP A 7 17.20 -9.30 15.50
CA ASP A 7 17.95 -9.03 16.74
C ASP A 7 18.87 -7.79 16.72
N ALA A 8 18.98 -7.11 17.88
CA ALA A 8 19.61 -5.80 18.03
C ALA A 8 21.11 -5.84 18.35
N THR A 9 21.93 -5.18 17.53
CA THR A 9 23.32 -4.77 17.85
C THR A 9 23.33 -3.56 18.82
N SER A 10 24.44 -3.24 19.50
CA SER A 10 24.49 -2.14 20.51
C SER A 10 24.19 -0.73 19.95
N SER A 11 24.55 -0.49 18.68
CA SER A 11 24.16 0.71 17.92
C SER A 11 22.66 0.69 17.60
N ALA A 12 22.12 -0.47 17.19
CA ALA A 12 20.69 -0.66 16.98
C ALA A 12 19.89 -0.48 18.29
N ALA A 13 20.42 -0.88 19.44
CA ALA A 13 19.77 -0.71 20.74
C ALA A 13 19.60 0.77 21.16
N THR A 14 20.54 1.65 20.79
CA THR A 14 20.45 3.09 21.08
C THR A 14 19.48 3.79 20.12
N SER A 15 19.51 3.43 18.84
CA SER A 15 18.53 3.86 17.82
C SER A 15 17.11 3.39 18.16
N GLU A 16 16.99 2.16 18.63
CA GLU A 16 15.72 1.59 19.06
C GLU A 16 15.20 2.28 20.33
N ARG A 17 16.10 2.63 21.27
CA ARG A 17 15.74 3.41 22.46
C ARG A 17 15.22 4.80 22.09
N SER A 18 15.88 5.53 21.19
CA SER A 18 15.42 6.85 20.74
C SER A 18 14.11 6.76 19.95
N ALA A 19 13.94 5.75 19.10
CA ALA A 19 12.68 5.45 18.41
C ALA A 19 11.55 5.15 19.42
N ARG A 20 11.80 4.34 20.45
CA ARG A 20 10.84 4.04 21.52
C ARG A 20 10.48 5.28 22.34
N ILE A 21 11.46 6.13 22.68
CA ILE A 21 11.23 7.40 23.40
C ILE A 21 10.38 8.36 22.55
N SER A 22 10.74 8.55 21.28
CA SER A 22 9.97 9.43 20.39
C SER A 22 8.54 8.91 20.17
N ALA A 23 8.35 7.59 20.05
CA ALA A 23 7.04 6.97 19.97
C ALA A 23 6.22 7.16 21.25
N ARG A 24 6.85 7.05 22.43
CA ARG A 24 6.21 7.34 23.73
C ARG A 24 5.82 8.81 23.84
N ALA A 25 6.69 9.74 23.45
CA ALA A 25 6.43 11.17 23.45
C ALA A 25 5.27 11.53 22.50
N LYS A 26 5.28 10.99 21.28
CA LYS A 26 4.18 11.15 20.31
C LYS A 26 2.84 10.65 20.88
N ARG A 27 2.85 9.47 21.52
CA ARG A 27 1.64 8.92 22.18
C ARG A 27 1.18 9.80 23.34
N ALA A 28 2.09 10.24 24.20
CA ALA A 28 1.77 11.11 25.34
C ALA A 28 1.16 12.44 24.88
N TRP A 29 1.77 13.08 23.87
CA TRP A 29 1.26 14.30 23.23
C TRP A 29 -0.11 14.08 22.58
N GLY A 30 -0.32 12.94 21.92
CA GLY A 30 -1.61 12.55 21.37
C GLY A 30 -2.69 12.45 22.44
N ARG A 31 -2.40 11.76 23.56
CA ARG A 31 -3.34 11.64 24.69
C ARG A 31 -3.64 12.98 25.35
N PHE A 32 -2.65 13.87 25.48
CA PHE A 32 -2.85 15.22 26.02
C PHE A 32 -3.82 16.03 25.15
N LYS A 33 -3.62 16.05 23.82
CA LYS A 33 -4.50 16.78 22.90
C LYS A 33 -5.95 16.27 22.91
N LEU A 34 -6.13 14.98 23.19
CA LEU A 34 -7.44 14.31 23.20
C LEU A 34 -8.06 14.20 24.61
N ALA A 35 -7.36 14.60 25.67
CA ALA A 35 -7.87 14.50 27.03
C ALA A 35 -8.94 15.58 27.28
N ALA A 36 -10.03 15.18 27.95
CA ALA A 36 -11.21 16.03 28.18
C ALA A 36 -10.91 17.35 28.91
N ILE A 37 -9.85 17.37 29.74
CA ILE A 37 -9.47 18.52 30.57
C ILE A 37 -8.59 19.52 29.79
N SER A 38 -7.88 19.06 28.75
CA SER A 38 -6.90 19.88 28.02
C SER A 38 -7.28 20.16 26.57
N SER A 39 -8.29 19.49 26.02
CA SER A 39 -8.71 19.67 24.62
C SER A 39 -9.17 21.11 24.32
N PHE A 40 -10.01 21.71 25.17
CA PHE A 40 -10.50 23.08 24.97
C PHE A 40 -9.38 24.12 25.02
N ALA A 41 -8.59 24.12 26.10
CA ALA A 41 -7.46 25.05 26.24
C ALA A 41 -6.42 24.86 25.11
N PHE A 42 -6.20 23.61 24.67
CA PHE A 42 -5.32 23.33 23.55
C PHE A 42 -5.86 23.91 22.23
N VAL A 43 -7.15 23.71 21.93
CA VAL A 43 -7.78 24.26 20.72
C VAL A 43 -7.81 25.79 20.75
N GLU A 44 -8.07 26.40 21.90
CA GLU A 44 -8.06 27.86 22.06
C GLU A 44 -6.66 28.44 21.84
N ALA A 45 -5.62 27.82 22.43
CA ALA A 45 -4.25 28.30 22.30
C ALA A 45 -3.62 28.02 20.92
N THR A 46 -3.93 26.88 20.30
CA THR A 46 -3.29 26.45 19.04
C THR A 46 -4.17 26.63 17.80
N GLY A 47 -5.45 26.93 17.98
CA GLY A 47 -6.42 27.15 16.90
C GLY A 47 -5.97 28.14 15.83
N PRO A 48 -5.44 29.32 16.17
CA PRO A 48 -4.95 30.29 15.19
C PRO A 48 -3.84 29.73 14.29
N ILE A 49 -2.94 28.88 14.81
CA ILE A 49 -1.89 28.22 14.03
C ILE A 49 -2.50 27.24 13.02
N TYR A 50 -3.59 26.58 13.40
CA TYR A 50 -4.32 25.66 12.52
C TYR A 50 -5.10 26.39 11.40
N VAL A 51 -5.47 27.67 11.54
CA VAL A 51 -6.13 28.43 10.46
C VAL A 51 -5.25 28.48 9.21
N ALA A 52 -3.97 28.82 9.36
CA ALA A 52 -3.03 28.83 8.23
C ALA A 52 -2.88 27.43 7.60
N LYS A 53 -2.86 26.38 8.43
CA LYS A 53 -2.84 25.00 7.97
C LYS A 53 -4.11 24.64 7.18
N LEU A 54 -5.30 24.99 7.68
CA LEU A 54 -6.57 24.71 7.03
C LEU A 54 -6.71 25.45 5.69
N LEU A 55 -6.28 26.71 5.62
CA LEU A 55 -6.25 27.47 4.38
C LEU A 55 -5.30 26.81 3.35
N ARG A 56 -4.09 26.41 3.78
CA ARG A 56 -3.14 25.69 2.92
C ARG A 56 -3.70 24.35 2.43
N ASP A 57 -4.28 23.56 3.33
CA ASP A 57 -4.82 22.24 3.03
C ASP A 57 -6.08 22.37 2.12
N GLY A 58 -6.95 23.35 2.38
CA GLY A 58 -8.16 23.62 1.60
C GLY A 58 -7.91 24.23 0.21
N LEU A 59 -6.86 25.03 0.05
CA LEU A 59 -6.42 25.53 -1.27
C LEU A 59 -5.62 24.49 -2.07
N GLY A 60 -5.45 23.26 -1.57
CA GLY A 60 -4.70 22.19 -2.24
C GLY A 60 -3.20 22.46 -2.36
N LEU A 61 -2.67 23.46 -1.65
CA LEU A 61 -1.24 23.83 -1.66
C LEU A 61 -0.38 22.80 -0.92
N ALA A 62 -0.98 21.95 -0.09
CA ALA A 62 -0.33 20.80 0.50
C ALA A 62 -0.46 19.57 -0.41
N ARG A 63 0.59 19.24 -1.18
CA ARG A 63 0.66 17.96 -1.88
C ARG A 63 0.91 16.85 -0.86
N GLN A 64 -0.07 15.97 -0.67
CA GLN A 64 0.20 14.71 0.02
C GLN A 64 1.01 13.81 -0.90
N HIS A 65 2.28 13.58 -0.57
CA HIS A 65 3.11 12.64 -1.30
C HIS A 65 2.54 11.22 -1.12
N ALA A 66 2.51 10.46 -2.22
CA ALA A 66 2.37 9.01 -2.13
C ALA A 66 3.46 8.51 -1.18
N ARG A 67 3.07 7.76 -0.15
CA ARG A 67 4.07 7.16 0.74
C ARG A 67 4.84 6.15 -0.08
N ASN A 68 6.15 6.34 -0.17
CA ASN A 68 7.04 5.41 -0.84
C ASN A 68 7.31 4.23 0.10
N GLU A 69 6.27 3.43 0.37
CA GLU A 69 6.38 2.25 1.22
C GLU A 69 7.05 1.12 0.43
N PRO A 70 8.00 0.39 1.04
CA PRO A 70 8.71 -0.68 0.36
C PRO A 70 7.73 -1.73 -0.17
N ALA A 71 8.12 -2.41 -1.25
CA ALA A 71 7.33 -3.48 -1.85
C ALA A 71 6.93 -4.51 -0.78
N PRO A 72 5.63 -4.81 -0.63
CA PRO A 72 5.18 -5.79 0.36
C PRO A 72 5.73 -7.16 -0.01
N ARG A 73 6.16 -7.91 1.01
CA ARG A 73 6.62 -9.30 0.86
C ARG A 73 5.70 -10.20 1.65
N ALA A 74 5.41 -11.38 1.11
CA ALA A 74 4.71 -12.40 1.88
C ALA A 74 5.54 -12.74 3.13
N ALA A 75 4.90 -12.75 4.31
CA ALA A 75 5.60 -12.91 5.58
C ALA A 75 6.27 -14.29 5.73
N ASN A 76 5.75 -15.30 5.02
CA ASN A 76 6.34 -16.63 4.88
C ASN A 76 6.49 -16.93 3.39
N GLU A 77 7.52 -17.67 3.00
CA GLU A 77 7.59 -18.28 1.68
C GLU A 77 6.41 -19.25 1.53
N LEU A 78 5.39 -18.82 0.81
CA LEU A 78 4.29 -19.68 0.42
C LEU A 78 4.85 -20.73 -0.54
N ASP A 79 4.52 -21.99 -0.29
CA ASP A 79 4.90 -23.05 -1.21
C ASP A 79 4.30 -22.78 -2.60
N LEU A 80 4.93 -23.36 -3.62
CA LEU A 80 4.56 -23.11 -5.01
C LEU A 80 3.10 -23.50 -5.31
N ASP A 81 2.58 -24.57 -4.71
CA ASP A 81 1.21 -25.03 -4.96
C ASP A 81 0.19 -24.04 -4.37
N THR A 82 0.45 -23.51 -3.19
CA THR A 82 -0.35 -22.42 -2.60
C THR A 82 -0.33 -21.17 -3.50
N ARG A 83 0.85 -20.74 -3.95
CA ARG A 83 1.01 -19.59 -4.85
C ARG A 83 0.23 -19.78 -6.17
N LEU A 84 0.35 -20.96 -6.78
CA LEU A 84 -0.37 -21.33 -8.00
C LEU A 84 -1.89 -21.37 -7.80
N THR A 85 -2.33 -21.97 -6.71
CA THR A 85 -3.75 -22.05 -6.36
C THR A 85 -4.33 -20.66 -6.16
N MET A 86 -3.62 -19.77 -5.48
CA MET A 86 -4.02 -18.37 -5.33
C MET A 86 -4.11 -17.66 -6.68
N ALA A 87 -3.07 -17.74 -7.50
CA ALA A 87 -3.03 -17.09 -8.81
C ALA A 87 -4.19 -17.55 -9.71
N MET A 88 -4.42 -18.87 -9.82
CA MET A 88 -5.53 -19.41 -10.61
C MET A 88 -6.88 -18.96 -10.09
N ARG A 89 -7.11 -19.02 -8.77
CA ARG A 89 -8.39 -18.63 -8.18
C ARG A 89 -8.69 -17.17 -8.46
N ILE A 90 -7.70 -16.30 -8.35
CA ILE A 90 -7.85 -14.87 -8.61
C ILE A 90 -8.12 -14.61 -10.08
N LEU A 91 -7.31 -15.16 -11.00
CA LEU A 91 -7.50 -15.00 -12.45
C LEU A 91 -8.89 -15.51 -12.90
N LYS A 92 -9.33 -16.67 -12.40
CA LYS A 92 -10.66 -17.21 -12.68
C LYS A 92 -11.78 -16.35 -12.10
N ALA A 93 -11.63 -15.85 -10.87
CA ALA A 93 -12.62 -14.96 -10.25
C ALA A 93 -12.80 -13.65 -11.03
N MET A 94 -11.72 -13.14 -11.66
CA MET A 94 -11.76 -11.97 -12.54
C MET A 94 -12.24 -12.30 -13.96
N SER A 95 -12.49 -13.57 -14.29
CA SER A 95 -12.69 -14.05 -15.66
C SER A 95 -11.55 -13.65 -16.61
N PHE A 96 -10.34 -13.46 -16.07
CA PHE A 96 -9.17 -12.98 -16.79
C PHE A 96 -8.16 -14.12 -16.94
N THR A 97 -8.49 -15.07 -17.81
CA THR A 97 -7.71 -16.31 -18.01
C THR A 97 -7.03 -16.38 -19.38
N GLY A 98 -7.13 -15.34 -20.19
CA GLY A 98 -6.54 -15.25 -21.54
C GLY A 98 -6.66 -13.83 -22.09
N GLY A 99 -6.09 -13.60 -23.28
CA GLY A 99 -6.09 -12.27 -23.90
C GLY A 99 -5.20 -11.26 -23.15
N PHE A 100 -4.13 -11.74 -22.50
CA PHE A 100 -3.20 -10.89 -21.77
C PHE A 100 -2.51 -9.89 -22.72
N ALA A 101 -2.54 -8.61 -22.34
CA ALA A 101 -1.82 -7.56 -23.03
C ALA A 101 -0.33 -7.55 -22.64
N ARG A 102 0.48 -6.77 -23.36
CA ARG A 102 1.89 -6.53 -23.01
C ARG A 102 2.06 -5.86 -21.64
N LEU A 103 1.17 -4.93 -21.30
CA LEU A 103 1.10 -4.31 -19.98
C LEU A 103 -0.29 -4.55 -19.40
N VAL A 104 -0.34 -5.11 -18.19
CA VAL A 104 -1.58 -5.30 -17.42
C VAL A 104 -1.45 -4.57 -16.10
N VAL A 105 -2.27 -3.55 -15.89
CA VAL A 105 -2.29 -2.79 -14.63
C VAL A 105 -3.31 -3.39 -13.67
N ILE A 106 -2.84 -3.77 -12.49
CA ILE A 106 -3.68 -4.23 -11.37
C ILE A 106 -3.86 -3.05 -10.42
N ALA A 107 -5.02 -2.40 -10.48
CA ALA A 107 -5.33 -1.27 -9.62
C ALA A 107 -5.99 -1.74 -8.31
N GLY A 108 -5.32 -1.50 -7.19
CA GLY A 108 -5.95 -1.51 -5.88
C GLY A 108 -6.69 -0.19 -5.65
N HIS A 109 -7.86 -0.24 -5.02
CA HIS A 109 -8.60 0.97 -4.66
C HIS A 109 -8.27 1.43 -3.25
N GLY A 110 -8.09 2.73 -3.07
CA GLY A 110 -7.93 3.37 -1.78
C GLY A 110 -8.53 4.76 -1.78
N ALA A 111 -8.44 5.43 -0.64
CA ALA A 111 -8.95 6.78 -0.44
C ALA A 111 -7.94 7.56 0.39
N LYS A 112 -7.67 8.82 0.03
CA LYS A 112 -6.97 9.73 0.94
C LYS A 112 -7.98 10.31 1.92
N VAL A 113 -7.74 10.06 3.21
CA VAL A 113 -8.65 10.47 4.28
C VAL A 113 -7.89 11.28 5.32
N VAL A 114 -8.39 12.49 5.59
CA VAL A 114 -7.91 13.33 6.70
C VAL A 114 -8.68 13.09 8.00
N ASN A 115 -9.85 12.44 7.91
CA ASN A 115 -10.75 12.12 9.02
C ASN A 115 -10.65 10.64 9.43
N ASN A 116 -9.69 10.34 10.31
CA ASN A 116 -9.29 8.97 10.70
C ASN A 116 -10.43 8.02 11.14
N PRO A 117 -11.46 8.43 11.91
CA PRO A 117 -12.56 7.56 12.31
C PRO A 117 -13.36 6.92 11.16
N HIS A 118 -13.37 7.54 9.97
CA HIS A 118 -14.09 7.04 8.80
C HIS A 118 -13.16 6.45 7.73
N ALA A 119 -11.86 6.36 8.00
CA ALA A 119 -10.89 5.89 7.00
C ALA A 119 -11.25 4.50 6.47
N SER A 120 -11.63 3.57 7.35
CA SER A 120 -12.02 2.21 6.95
C SER A 120 -13.32 2.15 6.13
N ALA A 121 -14.23 3.12 6.31
CA ALA A 121 -15.46 3.20 5.55
C ALA A 121 -15.26 3.76 4.13
N LEU A 122 -14.18 4.53 3.91
CA LEU A 122 -13.82 5.10 2.62
C LEU A 122 -12.85 4.22 1.83
N HIS A 123 -12.13 3.33 2.51
CA HIS A 123 -11.28 2.33 1.89
C HIS A 123 -12.07 1.17 1.28
N CYS A 124 -11.35 0.27 0.58
CA CYS A 124 -11.97 -0.82 -0.15
C CYS A 124 -12.64 -1.83 0.80
N GLY A 125 -13.96 -1.99 0.69
CA GLY A 125 -14.72 -2.96 1.49
C GLY A 125 -14.27 -4.41 1.25
N ALA A 126 -13.92 -4.76 0.01
CA ALA A 126 -13.38 -6.08 -0.32
C ALA A 126 -11.98 -6.33 0.29
N CYS A 127 -11.26 -5.26 0.64
CA CYS A 127 -9.98 -5.32 1.36
C CYS A 127 -10.16 -5.16 2.87
N GLY A 128 -11.38 -5.27 3.40
CA GLY A 128 -11.68 -5.16 4.83
C GLY A 128 -11.53 -3.74 5.39
N GLY A 129 -11.75 -2.72 4.56
CA GLY A 129 -11.60 -1.32 4.95
C GLY A 129 -10.14 -0.84 4.96
N TYR A 130 -9.28 -1.50 4.17
CA TYR A 130 -7.90 -1.07 3.93
C TYR A 130 -7.70 -0.64 2.48
N SER A 131 -6.62 0.10 2.23
CA SER A 131 -6.13 0.36 0.87
C SER A 131 -5.85 -0.96 0.14
N GLY A 132 -6.29 -1.05 -1.11
CA GLY A 132 -6.04 -2.20 -1.97
C GLY A 132 -4.60 -2.28 -2.51
N GLU A 133 -3.73 -1.29 -2.23
CA GLU A 133 -2.38 -1.23 -2.79
C GLU A 133 -1.55 -2.48 -2.47
N VAL A 134 -1.62 -2.99 -1.24
CA VAL A 134 -0.83 -4.16 -0.83
C VAL A 134 -1.26 -5.39 -1.62
N ASN A 135 -2.57 -5.59 -1.79
CA ASN A 135 -3.11 -6.73 -2.54
C ASN A 135 -2.74 -6.64 -4.03
N ALA A 136 -2.81 -5.43 -4.62
CA ALA A 136 -2.41 -5.20 -6.00
C ALA A 136 -0.93 -5.50 -6.23
N ARG A 137 -0.06 -4.99 -5.35
CA ARG A 137 1.41 -5.20 -5.40
C ARG A 137 1.79 -6.67 -5.22
N LEU A 138 1.17 -7.36 -4.27
CA LEU A 138 1.38 -8.79 -4.05
C LEU A 138 0.90 -9.63 -5.24
N LEU A 139 -0.26 -9.31 -5.82
CA LEU A 139 -0.79 -10.04 -6.97
C LEU A 139 0.07 -9.82 -8.22
N ALA A 140 0.50 -8.58 -8.49
CA ALA A 140 1.40 -8.29 -9.60
C ALA A 140 2.72 -9.06 -9.46
N SER A 141 3.30 -9.07 -8.25
CA SER A 141 4.50 -9.86 -7.95
C SER A 141 4.28 -11.37 -8.16
N LEU A 142 3.15 -11.90 -7.70
CA LEU A 142 2.79 -13.31 -7.86
C LEU A 142 2.62 -13.71 -9.33
N LEU A 143 2.02 -12.85 -10.15
CA LEU A 143 1.78 -13.12 -11.58
C LEU A 143 3.02 -12.88 -12.45
N ASN A 144 4.02 -12.16 -11.96
CA ASN A 144 5.32 -12.00 -12.62
C ASN A 144 6.34 -13.08 -12.22
N ASP A 145 6.04 -13.92 -11.22
CA ASP A 145 6.90 -15.02 -10.81
C ASP A 145 6.97 -16.12 -11.89
N SER A 146 8.18 -16.50 -12.29
CA SER A 146 8.41 -17.45 -13.38
C SER A 146 7.92 -18.87 -13.07
N GLU A 147 8.03 -19.33 -11.82
CA GLU A 147 7.54 -20.66 -11.41
C GLU A 147 6.02 -20.68 -11.43
N VAL A 148 5.38 -19.60 -10.98
CA VAL A 148 3.93 -19.44 -11.03
C VAL A 148 3.45 -19.42 -12.48
N ARG A 149 4.09 -18.66 -13.37
CA ARG A 149 3.74 -18.64 -14.80
C ARG A 149 3.87 -20.01 -15.45
N ALA A 150 4.94 -20.74 -15.17
CA ALA A 150 5.13 -22.11 -15.69
C ALA A 150 4.02 -23.06 -15.20
N GLY A 151 3.68 -23.00 -13.91
CA GLY A 151 2.61 -23.84 -13.35
C GLY A 151 1.19 -23.44 -13.80
N LEU A 152 0.96 -22.15 -14.13
CA LEU A 152 -0.29 -21.67 -14.74
C LEU A 152 -0.44 -22.18 -16.18
N ALA A 153 0.63 -22.15 -16.97
CA ALA A 153 0.64 -22.65 -18.35
C ALA A 153 0.28 -24.14 -18.39
N ALA A 154 0.85 -24.95 -17.49
CA ALA A 154 0.51 -26.37 -17.34
C ALA A 154 -0.98 -26.62 -16.99
N ARG A 155 -1.70 -25.60 -16.50
CA ARG A 155 -3.11 -25.65 -16.12
C ARG A 155 -4.02 -24.86 -17.08
N GLY A 156 -3.51 -24.54 -18.26
CA GLY A 156 -4.29 -23.94 -19.36
C GLY A 156 -4.39 -22.41 -19.33
N ILE A 157 -3.65 -21.72 -18.47
CA ILE A 157 -3.57 -20.25 -18.45
C ILE A 157 -2.17 -19.85 -18.90
N VAL A 158 -2.05 -19.45 -20.18
CA VAL A 158 -0.78 -19.04 -20.76
C VAL A 158 -0.67 -17.52 -20.70
N ILE A 159 0.28 -17.03 -19.91
CA ILE A 159 0.66 -15.62 -19.85
C ILE A 159 1.86 -15.41 -20.79
N PRO A 160 1.75 -14.55 -21.82
CA PRO A 160 2.87 -14.23 -22.71
C PRO A 160 4.13 -13.78 -21.96
N ALA A 161 5.30 -14.13 -22.50
CA ALA A 161 6.58 -13.77 -21.88
C ALA A 161 6.82 -12.26 -21.83
N ASP A 162 6.22 -11.50 -22.76
CA ASP A 162 6.27 -10.05 -22.83
C ASP A 162 5.14 -9.35 -22.06
N THR A 163 4.27 -10.08 -21.36
CA THR A 163 3.29 -9.49 -20.44
C THR A 163 3.97 -9.10 -19.14
N LEU A 164 3.83 -7.83 -18.75
CA LEU A 164 4.18 -7.29 -17.43
C LEU A 164 2.90 -7.00 -16.64
N PHE A 165 2.79 -7.54 -15.43
CA PHE A 165 1.79 -7.10 -14.47
C PHE A 165 2.36 -5.96 -13.62
N LEU A 166 1.71 -4.80 -13.63
CA LEU A 166 2.11 -3.63 -12.86
C LEU A 166 1.05 -3.30 -11.83
N ALA A 167 1.45 -3.10 -10.58
CA ALA A 167 0.53 -2.65 -9.55
C ALA A 167 0.30 -1.14 -9.63
N ALA A 168 -0.93 -0.73 -9.32
CA ALA A 168 -1.30 0.66 -9.16
C ALA A 168 -2.23 0.86 -7.95
N LEU A 169 -2.29 2.08 -7.46
CA LEU A 169 -3.28 2.54 -6.50
C LEU A 169 -4.14 3.62 -7.14
N HIS A 170 -5.43 3.37 -7.29
CA HIS A 170 -6.42 4.40 -7.63
C HIS A 170 -7.00 4.97 -6.33
N ASP A 171 -6.76 6.25 -6.12
CA ASP A 171 -7.38 7.03 -5.06
C ASP A 171 -8.75 7.50 -5.52
N THR A 172 -9.80 6.83 -5.05
CA THR A 172 -11.19 7.06 -5.46
C THR A 172 -11.74 8.41 -5.01
N THR A 173 -11.03 9.14 -4.15
CA THR A 173 -11.43 10.48 -3.69
C THR A 173 -10.86 11.60 -4.55
N THR A 174 -9.83 11.31 -5.35
CA THR A 174 -9.14 12.31 -6.18
C THR A 174 -8.98 11.88 -7.64
N ASP A 175 -9.40 10.65 -7.96
CA ASP A 175 -9.15 9.95 -9.23
C ASP A 175 -7.67 9.85 -9.63
N ALA A 176 -6.75 10.12 -8.70
CA ALA A 176 -5.33 9.97 -8.94
C ALA A 176 -4.95 8.49 -9.00
N VAL A 177 -4.16 8.11 -9.99
CA VAL A 177 -3.58 6.77 -10.11
C VAL A 177 -2.07 6.86 -9.86
N THR A 178 -1.59 6.06 -8.92
CA THR A 178 -0.16 5.93 -8.60
C THR A 178 0.34 4.58 -9.10
N LEU A 179 1.32 4.57 -10.00
CA LEU A 179 1.95 3.35 -10.50
C LEU A 179 3.15 2.96 -9.62
N TYR A 180 3.28 1.69 -9.27
CA TYR A 180 4.42 1.18 -8.49
C TYR A 180 5.51 0.59 -9.42
N THR A 181 6.06 1.43 -10.30
CA THR A 181 7.07 1.01 -11.30
C THR A 181 8.38 0.51 -10.68
N ALA A 182 8.67 0.92 -9.44
CA ALA A 182 9.86 0.48 -8.71
C ALA A 182 9.75 -0.92 -8.09
N ASP A 183 8.56 -1.53 -8.07
CA ASP A 183 8.36 -2.84 -7.42
C ASP A 183 8.92 -4.00 -8.24
N HIS A 184 9.07 -3.82 -9.55
CA HIS A 184 9.58 -4.85 -10.45
C HIS A 184 10.45 -4.25 -11.56
N PRO A 185 11.64 -4.81 -11.84
CA PRO A 185 12.44 -4.38 -12.98
C PRO A 185 11.66 -4.60 -14.28
N SER A 186 11.49 -3.53 -15.05
CA SER A 186 10.67 -3.50 -16.28
C SER A 186 11.44 -2.98 -17.50
N PRO A 187 12.67 -3.48 -17.78
CA PRO A 187 13.51 -2.93 -18.85
C PRO A 187 12.90 -3.05 -20.25
N GLY A 188 12.05 -4.06 -20.49
CA GLY A 188 11.36 -4.28 -21.77
C GLY A 188 10.07 -3.47 -21.97
N HIS A 189 9.68 -2.67 -20.97
CA HIS A 189 8.40 -1.94 -20.93
C HIS A 189 8.62 -0.44 -20.67
N ALA A 190 9.83 0.08 -20.89
CA ALA A 190 10.14 1.49 -20.64
C ALA A 190 9.23 2.45 -21.43
N ASP A 191 9.00 2.15 -22.71
CA ASP A 191 8.10 2.93 -23.58
C ASP A 191 6.63 2.81 -23.14
N ASP A 192 6.24 1.65 -22.58
CA ASP A 192 4.87 1.42 -22.09
C ASP A 192 4.60 2.17 -20.76
N LEU A 193 5.65 2.62 -20.07
CA LEU A 193 5.59 3.30 -18.76
C LEU A 193 5.96 4.79 -18.82
N ALA A 194 6.23 5.32 -20.01
CA ALA A 194 6.67 6.69 -20.26
C ALA A 194 5.54 7.73 -20.18
#